data_AF-A0A1Z5T4U0-F1
#
_entry.id   AF-A0A1Z5T4U0-F1
#
_cell.length_a   1.000
_cell.length_b   1.000
_cell.length_c   1.000
_cell.angle_alpha   90.00
_cell.angle_beta   90.00
_cell.angle_gamma   90.00
#
_symmetry.space_group_name_H-M   'P 1'
#
loop_
_entity.id
_entity.type
_entity.pdbx_description
1 polymer ?
#
loop_
_entity_poly.entity_id
_entity_poly.type
_entity_poly.pdbx_seq_one_letter_code
_entity_poly.pdbx_strand_id
1 'polypeptide(L)'
;MVLEAGYANTTGFRKVVKATILVKKKPGMRDEDFIQHYNHKHAQMAAPVLEKHNCITYSLTYCLKRDRTIIADMLHGKSAAMMDYDAICTFVFKDYKDFAKFMYDPASKGLTPDHENFMVEEDMKMMVGG
;
A
#
# COMPACT_ATOMS: atom_id res chain seq x y z
N MET A 1 -22.38 14.68 -5.18
CA MET A 1 -21.87 15.16 -3.87
C MET A 1 -20.54 15.84 -4.16
N VAL A 2 -20.50 17.17 -4.14
CA VAL A 2 -19.27 17.94 -4.37
C VAL A 2 -18.65 18.17 -2.99
N LEU A 3 -17.44 17.67 -2.78
CA LEU A 3 -16.72 17.79 -1.50
C LEU A 3 -15.45 18.63 -1.74
N GLU A 4 -14.95 19.33 -0.73
CA GLU A 4 -13.72 20.13 -0.86
C GLU A 4 -12.52 19.23 -1.10
N ALA A 5 -11.80 19.42 -2.21
CA ALA A 5 -10.72 18.55 -2.65
C ALA A 5 -9.37 18.93 -2.01
N GLY A 6 -9.12 18.45 -0.79
CA GLY A 6 -7.82 18.45 -0.10
C GLY A 6 -7.24 19.81 0.33
N TYR A 7 -7.40 20.84 -0.50
CA TYR A 7 -6.90 22.21 -0.30
C TYR A 7 -8.05 23.20 -0.13
N ALA A 8 -7.78 24.33 0.52
CA ALA A 8 -8.77 25.38 0.70
C ALA A 8 -9.23 25.92 -0.67
N ASN A 9 -10.52 26.23 -0.78
CA ASN A 9 -11.15 26.81 -1.98
C ASN A 9 -11.10 25.91 -3.24
N THR A 10 -10.98 24.60 -3.08
CA THR A 10 -11.11 23.64 -4.20
C THR A 10 -12.47 22.95 -4.17
N THR A 11 -12.96 22.56 -5.36
CA THR A 11 -14.13 21.72 -5.52
C THR A 11 -13.70 20.37 -6.08
N GLY A 12 -14.21 19.26 -5.55
CA GLY A 12 -13.94 17.95 -6.13
C GLY A 12 -14.50 16.78 -5.33
N PHE A 13 -13.68 15.73 -5.21
CA PHE A 13 -14.06 14.45 -4.64
C PHE A 13 -13.92 14.44 -3.12
N ARG A 14 -14.34 13.33 -2.49
CA ARG A 14 -14.28 13.12 -1.04
C ARG A 14 -12.89 13.44 -0.49
N LYS A 15 -12.83 14.38 0.47
CA LYS A 15 -11.63 14.66 1.26
C LYS A 15 -11.30 13.45 2.14
N VAL A 16 -10.12 12.86 1.91
CA VAL A 16 -9.58 11.70 2.62
C VAL A 16 -8.08 11.79 2.62
N VAL A 17 -7.43 11.19 3.61
CA VAL A 17 -5.98 10.96 3.58
C VAL A 17 -5.72 9.58 3.01
N LYS A 18 -4.85 9.49 2.02
CA LYS A 18 -4.41 8.25 1.40
C LYS A 18 -2.93 8.05 1.65
N ALA A 19 -2.57 6.90 2.21
CA ALA A 19 -1.19 6.43 2.29
C ALA A 19 -1.01 5.30 1.28
N THR A 20 -0.11 5.48 0.32
CA THR A 20 0.29 4.46 -0.65
C THR A 20 1.71 4.01 -0.34
N ILE A 21 1.90 2.71 -0.20
CA ILE A 21 3.17 2.07 0.10
C ILE A 21 3.58 1.22 -1.10
N LEU A 22 4.83 1.40 -1.52
CA LEU A 22 5.48 0.59 -2.55
C LEU A 22 6.38 -0.44 -1.85
N VAL A 23 6.14 -1.71 -2.14
CA VAL A 23 6.80 -2.83 -1.46
C VAL A 23 7.66 -3.60 -2.45
N LYS A 24 8.89 -3.90 -2.05
CA LYS A 24 9.80 -4.79 -2.77
C LYS A 24 9.90 -6.11 -2.02
N LYS A 25 9.65 -7.23 -2.70
CA LYS A 25 9.73 -8.56 -2.10
C LYS A 25 11.19 -8.95 -1.86
N LYS A 26 11.44 -9.88 -0.94
CA LYS A 26 12.81 -10.33 -0.66
C LYS A 26 13.48 -10.93 -1.90
N PRO A 27 14.79 -10.67 -2.10
CA PRO A 27 15.57 -11.34 -3.14
C PRO A 27 15.48 -12.86 -3.01
N GLY A 28 15.22 -13.55 -4.12
CA GLY A 28 15.09 -15.01 -4.16
C GLY A 28 13.74 -15.57 -3.67
N MET A 29 12.85 -14.74 -3.10
CA MET A 29 11.51 -15.18 -2.74
C MET A 29 10.66 -15.37 -4.01
N ARG A 30 9.95 -16.51 -4.08
CA ARG A 30 9.02 -16.77 -5.19
C ARG A 30 7.79 -15.87 -5.08
N ASP A 31 7.19 -15.57 -6.24
CA ASP A 31 5.99 -14.72 -6.32
C ASP A 31 4.83 -15.33 -5.52
N GLU A 32 4.67 -16.66 -5.58
CA GLU A 32 3.63 -17.38 -4.84
C GLU A 32 3.82 -17.27 -3.32
N ASP A 33 5.05 -17.44 -2.84
CA ASP A 33 5.35 -17.37 -1.40
C ASP A 33 5.12 -15.95 -0.86
N PHE A 34 5.49 -14.93 -1.64
CA PHE A 34 5.23 -13.53 -1.33
C PHE A 34 3.73 -13.23 -1.23
N ILE A 35 2.94 -13.66 -2.22
CA ILE A 35 1.47 -13.50 -2.22
C ILE A 35 0.86 -14.22 -1.01
N GLN A 36 1.26 -15.46 -0.76
CA GLN A 36 0.74 -16.27 0.33
C GLN A 36 1.00 -15.62 1.69
N HIS A 37 2.25 -15.24 1.96
CA HIS A 37 2.62 -14.60 3.22
C HIS A 37 1.91 -13.25 3.41
N TYR A 38 1.89 -12.40 2.38
CA TYR A 38 1.29 -11.08 2.49
C TYR A 38 -0.22 -11.19 2.75
N ASN A 39 -0.98 -12.01 2.00
CA ASN A 39 -2.43 -12.10 2.19
C ASN A 39 -2.85 -12.84 3.46
N HIS A 40 -2.20 -13.97 3.77
CA HIS A 40 -2.67 -14.88 4.81
C HIS A 40 -2.02 -14.67 6.17
N LYS A 41 -0.96 -13.85 6.24
CA LYS A 41 -0.32 -13.46 7.50
C LYS A 41 -0.32 -11.95 7.67
N HIS A 42 0.41 -11.21 6.85
CA HIS A 42 0.64 -9.79 7.07
C HIS A 42 -0.67 -8.97 7.04
N ALA A 43 -1.50 -9.16 6.01
CA ALA A 43 -2.77 -8.46 5.87
C ALA A 43 -3.77 -8.86 6.98
N GLN A 44 -3.77 -10.12 7.42
CA GLN A 44 -4.62 -10.58 8.53
C GLN A 44 -4.19 -9.96 9.87
N MET A 45 -2.89 -9.75 10.08
CA MET A 45 -2.37 -9.03 11.25
C MET A 45 -2.75 -7.53 11.21
N ALA A 46 -2.73 -6.93 10.02
CA ALA A 46 -3.05 -5.51 9.84
C ALA A 46 -4.55 -5.19 9.97
N ALA A 47 -5.43 -6.10 9.53
CA ALA A 47 -6.87 -5.85 9.43
C ALA A 47 -7.52 -5.34 10.73
N PRO A 48 -7.31 -5.94 11.92
CA PRO A 48 -7.92 -5.46 13.15
C PRO A 48 -7.49 -4.03 13.53
N VAL A 49 -6.25 -3.66 13.23
CA VAL A 49 -5.71 -2.33 13.54
C VAL A 49 -6.26 -1.29 12.56
N LEU A 50 -6.42 -1.66 11.29
CA LEU A 50 -7.05 -0.82 10.28
C LEU A 50 -8.53 -0.55 10.60
N GLU A 51 -9.26 -1.58 11.01
CA GLU A 51 -10.65 -1.47 11.46
C GLU A 51 -10.76 -0.58 12.71
N LYS A 52 -9.91 -0.79 13.71
CA LYS A 52 -9.84 0.03 14.94
C LYS A 52 -9.71 1.53 14.65
N HIS A 53 -8.99 1.90 13.60
CA HIS A 53 -8.74 3.30 13.22
C HIS A 53 -9.60 3.79 12.05
N ASN A 54 -10.72 3.12 11.79
CA ASN A 54 -11.71 3.51 10.78
C ASN A 54 -11.10 3.68 9.38
N CYS A 55 -10.20 2.78 8.99
CA CYS A 55 -9.72 2.73 7.62
C CYS A 55 -10.92 2.53 6.67
N ILE A 56 -11.11 3.46 5.74
CA ILE A 56 -12.22 3.46 4.77
C ILE A 56 -12.00 2.37 3.72
N THR A 57 -10.75 2.19 3.29
CA THR A 57 -10.39 1.21 2.28
C THR A 57 -8.94 0.80 2.46
N TYR A 58 -8.75 -0.51 2.44
CA TYR A 58 -7.46 -1.16 2.29
C TYR A 58 -7.42 -1.85 0.91
N SER A 59 -6.35 -1.66 0.16
CA SER A 59 -6.12 -2.39 -1.08
C SER A 59 -4.68 -2.86 -1.19
N LEU A 60 -4.51 -4.09 -1.66
CA LEU A 60 -3.23 -4.72 -1.96
C LEU A 60 -3.25 -5.18 -3.41
N THR A 61 -2.32 -4.67 -4.21
CA THR A 61 -2.17 -5.00 -5.63
C THR A 61 -0.75 -5.48 -5.88
N TYR A 62 -0.61 -6.55 -6.67
CA TYR A 62 0.69 -7.10 -7.04
C TYR A 62 1.15 -6.55 -8.39
N CYS A 63 2.46 -6.37 -8.52
CA CYS A 63 3.14 -5.91 -9.73
C CYS A 63 4.27 -6.88 -10.08
N LEU A 64 3.93 -8.17 -10.16
CA LEU A 64 4.88 -9.28 -10.23
C LEU A 64 5.20 -9.64 -11.69
N LYS A 65 5.94 -10.74 -11.91
CA LYS A 65 6.42 -11.11 -13.25
C LYS A 65 5.29 -11.15 -14.27
N ARG A 66 4.16 -11.77 -13.92
CA ARG A 66 2.97 -11.87 -14.79
C ARG A 66 2.49 -10.48 -15.22
N ASP A 67 2.31 -9.57 -14.27
CA ASP A 67 1.74 -8.25 -14.51
C ASP A 67 2.72 -7.39 -15.33
N ARG A 68 4.03 -7.50 -15.04
CA ARG A 68 5.10 -6.86 -15.81
C ARG A 68 5.15 -7.35 -17.26
N THR A 69 4.98 -8.66 -17.51
CA THR A 69 4.91 -9.21 -18.87
C THR A 69 3.71 -8.65 -19.63
N ILE A 70 2.52 -8.67 -19.02
CA ILE A 70 1.30 -8.12 -19.63
C ILE A 70 1.49 -6.65 -20.02
N ILE A 71 2.02 -5.83 -19.10
CA ILE A 71 2.26 -4.41 -19.36
C ILE A 71 3.34 -4.20 -20.45
N ALA A 72 4.41 -4.98 -20.43
CA ALA A 72 5.45 -4.90 -21.45
C ALA A 72 4.90 -5.24 -22.86
N ASP A 73 4.07 -6.26 -22.97
CA ASP A 73 3.42 -6.66 -24.22
C ASP A 73 2.46 -5.56 -24.71
N MET A 74 1.62 -5.02 -23.82
CA MET A 74 0.67 -3.95 -24.13
C MET A 74 1.35 -2.67 -24.60
N LEU A 75 2.52 -2.36 -24.05
CA LEU A 75 3.29 -1.16 -24.42
C LEU A 75 4.26 -1.41 -25.58
N HIS A 76 4.20 -2.58 -26.24
CA HIS A 76 5.11 -2.96 -27.32
C HIS A 76 6.59 -2.83 -26.95
N GLY A 77 6.95 -3.25 -25.73
CA GLY A 77 8.29 -3.12 -25.19
C GLY A 77 8.72 -1.67 -24.87
N LYS A 78 7.87 -0.66 -25.10
CA LYS A 78 8.12 0.71 -24.64
C LYS A 78 7.80 0.77 -23.15
N SER A 79 8.78 0.45 -22.31
CA SER A 79 8.66 0.75 -20.90
C SER A 79 8.61 2.27 -20.73
N ALA A 80 7.42 2.85 -20.52
CA ALA A 80 7.38 4.00 -19.60
C ALA A 80 8.12 3.54 -18.34
N ALA A 81 8.99 4.36 -17.76
CA ALA A 81 9.88 3.98 -16.66
C ALA A 81 9.08 3.46 -15.44
N MET A 82 8.68 2.18 -15.48
CA MET A 82 7.86 1.55 -14.45
C MET A 82 8.73 1.39 -13.23
N MET A 83 8.14 1.70 -12.08
CA MET A 83 8.86 1.56 -10.82
C MET A 83 9.09 0.07 -10.53
N ASP A 84 10.29 -0.26 -10.06
CA ASP A 84 10.70 -1.63 -9.75
C ASP A 84 10.27 -2.04 -8.32
N TYR A 85 8.95 -2.20 -8.15
CA TYR A 85 8.31 -2.70 -6.92
C TYR A 85 7.38 -3.87 -7.25
N ASP A 86 7.13 -4.72 -6.25
CA ASP A 86 6.42 -5.98 -6.38
C ASP A 86 4.98 -5.93 -5.87
N ALA A 87 4.66 -4.96 -5.02
CA ALA A 87 3.28 -4.69 -4.60
C ALA A 87 3.05 -3.21 -4.27
N ILE A 88 1.78 -2.82 -4.37
CA ILE A 88 1.23 -1.54 -3.95
C ILE A 88 0.21 -1.83 -2.85
N CYS A 89 0.44 -1.26 -1.68
CA CYS A 89 -0.49 -1.27 -0.57
C CYS A 89 -1.07 0.14 -0.40
N THR A 90 -2.37 0.28 -0.19
CA THR A 90 -2.99 1.60 0.03
C THR A 90 -3.98 1.56 1.18
N PHE A 91 -3.88 2.56 2.06
CA PHE A 91 -4.81 2.81 3.15
C PHE A 91 -5.48 4.16 2.93
N VAL A 92 -6.81 4.22 3.12
CA VAL A 92 -7.58 5.46 3.04
C VAL A 92 -8.21 5.75 4.39
N PHE A 93 -7.97 6.93 4.94
CA PHE A 93 -8.51 7.41 6.21
C PHE A 93 -9.31 8.70 5.98
N LYS A 94 -10.17 9.03 6.94
CA LYS A 94 -10.96 10.27 6.87
C LYS A 94 -10.08 11.52 6.85
N ASP A 95 -9.06 11.56 7.70
CA ASP A 95 -8.17 12.69 7.88
C ASP A 95 -6.80 12.25 8.43
N TYR A 96 -5.86 13.20 8.56
CA TYR A 96 -4.52 12.93 9.08
C TYR A 96 -4.52 12.51 10.55
N LYS A 97 -5.56 12.84 11.32
CA LYS A 97 -5.65 12.47 12.73
C LYS A 97 -5.89 10.97 12.86
N ASP A 98 -6.79 10.41 12.05
CA ASP A 98 -7.03 8.97 12.05
C ASP A 98 -5.84 8.19 11.48
N PHE A 99 -5.19 8.70 10.42
CA PHE A 99 -3.93 8.13 9.94
C PHE A 99 -2.83 8.16 11.02
N ALA A 100 -2.67 9.27 11.74
CA ALA A 100 -1.68 9.37 12.82
C ALA A 100 -1.96 8.38 13.94
N LYS A 101 -3.23 8.21 14.37
CA LYS A 101 -3.58 7.21 15.39
C LYS A 101 -3.19 5.80 14.95
N PHE A 102 -3.42 5.46 13.67
CA PHE A 102 -2.96 4.19 13.10
C PHE A 102 -1.43 4.06 13.17
N MET A 103 -0.68 5.07 12.74
CA MET A 103 0.80 5.03 12.73
C MET A 103 1.42 4.94 14.13
N TYR A 104 0.79 5.54 15.14
CA TYR A 104 1.28 5.51 16.52
C TYR A 104 0.78 4.33 17.34
N ASP A 105 -0.16 3.53 16.82
CA ASP A 105 -0.68 2.36 17.53
C ASP A 105 0.42 1.31 17.74
N PRO A 106 0.66 0.83 18.97
CA PRO A 106 1.60 -0.26 19.22
C PRO A 106 1.33 -1.51 18.38
N ALA A 107 0.06 -1.82 18.09
CA ALA A 107 -0.30 -2.96 17.24
C ALA A 107 0.11 -2.73 15.77
N SER A 108 0.10 -1.49 15.29
CA SER A 108 0.61 -1.13 13.96
C SER A 108 2.13 -1.30 13.89
N LYS A 109 2.86 -0.85 14.93
CA LYS A 109 4.31 -1.09 15.05
C LYS A 109 4.66 -2.57 15.18
N GLY A 110 3.75 -3.37 15.74
CA GLY A 110 3.87 -4.83 15.82
C GLY A 110 3.85 -5.54 14.47
N LEU A 111 3.49 -4.85 13.39
CA LEU A 111 3.56 -5.39 12.01
C LEU A 111 4.98 -5.36 11.46
N THR A 112 5.82 -4.41 11.90
CA THR A 112 7.16 -4.18 11.36
C THR A 112 8.07 -5.41 11.41
N PRO A 113 8.14 -6.18 12.52
CA PRO A 113 8.97 -7.39 12.55
C PRO A 113 8.58 -8.44 11.49
N ASP A 114 7.34 -8.42 10.99
CA ASP A 114 6.93 -9.35 9.94
C ASP A 114 7.48 -8.96 8.56
N HIS A 115 7.84 -7.69 8.32
CA HIS A 115 8.40 -7.23 7.05
C HIS A 115 9.65 -8.03 6.66
N GLU A 116 10.50 -8.36 7.62
CA GLU A 116 11.72 -9.15 7.42
C GLU A 116 11.46 -10.54 6.82
N ASN A 117 10.22 -11.05 6.89
CA ASN A 117 9.89 -12.36 6.35
C ASN A 117 9.63 -12.34 4.83
N PHE A 118 9.16 -11.22 4.27
CA PHE A 118 8.63 -11.20 2.89
C PHE A 118 9.04 -10.00 2.05
N MET A 119 9.54 -8.91 2.66
CA MET A 119 9.94 -7.70 1.94
C MET A 119 11.30 -7.16 2.35
N VAL A 120 11.81 -6.20 1.57
CA VAL A 120 13.00 -5.39 1.87
C VAL A 120 12.53 -4.06 2.45
N GLU A 121 12.61 -3.89 3.76
CA GLU A 121 12.07 -2.71 4.44
C GLU A 121 12.77 -1.40 4.05
N GLU A 122 14.08 -1.43 3.85
CA GLU A 122 14.87 -0.24 3.46
C GLU A 122 14.45 0.34 2.10
N ASP A 123 13.96 -0.52 1.21
CA ASP A 123 13.47 -0.14 -0.11
C ASP A 123 12.03 0.35 -0.07
N MET A 124 11.29 0.09 1.01
CA MET A 124 9.90 0.53 1.15
C MET A 124 9.79 2.04 1.00
N LYS A 125 8.87 2.50 0.13
CA LYS A 125 8.54 3.92 -0.02
C LYS A 125 7.08 4.14 0.32
N MET A 126 6.80 5.24 1.01
CA MET A 126 5.44 5.65 1.34
C MET A 126 5.18 7.05 0.82
N MET A 127 4.04 7.23 0.16
CA MET A 127 3.51 8.51 -0.26
C MET A 127 2.19 8.75 0.47
N VAL A 128 2.06 9.89 1.13
CA VAL A 128 0.85 10.26 1.87
C VAL A 128 0.34 11.60 1.38
N GLY A 129 -0.96 11.71 1.13
CA GLY A 129 -1.62 12.96 0.71
C GLY A 129 -3.11 12.95 1.03
N GLY A 130 -3.73 14.12 1.16
CA GLY A 130 -5.15 14.28 1.44
C GLY A 130 -5.69 15.67 1.21
#